data_AF-A0A917HIU3-F1
#
_entry.id   AF-A0A917HIU3-F1
#
_cell.length_a   1.000
_cell.length_b   1.000
_cell.length_c   1.000
_cell.angle_alpha   90.00
_cell.angle_beta   90.00
_cell.angle_gamma   90.00
#
_symmetry.space_group_name_H-M   'P 1'
#
loop_
_entity.id
_entity.type
_entity.pdbx_description
1 polymer ?
#
loop_
_entity_poly.entity_id
_entity_poly.type
_entity_poly.pdbx_seq_one_letter_code
_entity_poly.pdbx_strand_id
1 'polypeptide(L)'
;MIESKTQIEEAAARIAALKAEIGRIIVGQQDVVEQLLWCLLAGGHALLEGIPGLGKTMLIRTVADTVDLQFSRIQFTPDLMPSDITGTTLIDFGAQGAAAQRFQPGPIFGNLVLADEINRATPKTQSALLEAMQEGTVTAGGQTHVLPKPFFVLATQNPIEQEGTYPLPEAQLDRFLLKIGVDYPTREELKQIVLRTTSAEQPQASVVMSGEQLRELQLYAKHLLVAEDVLDLAVRLVMMTHPGEGDSPEDVKRFVRFGAGPRAVQAIIAVSKVRALCSGKLHVSWNDIRAVALPALRHRIVLGYEAQAMGISTDRITETILAALEAQR
;
A
#
# COMPACT_ATOMS: atom_id res chain seq x y z
N MET A 1 19.84 5.46 -16.15
CA MET A 1 20.49 4.32 -15.48
C MET A 1 21.10 4.85 -14.19
N ILE A 2 21.14 4.09 -13.10
CA ILE A 2 21.93 4.50 -11.94
C ILE A 2 23.38 4.36 -12.36
N GLU A 3 24.09 5.47 -12.47
CA GLU A 3 25.44 5.54 -13.04
C GLU A 3 26.52 5.56 -11.95
N SER A 4 26.17 5.83 -10.69
CA SER A 4 27.14 5.87 -9.59
C SER A 4 26.56 5.47 -8.23
N LYS A 5 27.44 4.92 -7.38
CA LYS A 5 27.17 4.64 -5.95
C LYS A 5 26.68 5.90 -5.21
N THR A 6 27.18 7.07 -5.59
CA THR A 6 26.81 8.36 -5.03
C THR A 6 25.31 8.67 -5.20
N GLN A 7 24.71 8.35 -6.35
CA GLN A 7 23.27 8.57 -6.57
C GLN A 7 22.40 7.74 -5.62
N ILE A 8 22.83 6.52 -5.28
CA ILE A 8 22.12 5.67 -4.32
C ILE A 8 22.28 6.17 -2.89
N GLU A 9 23.46 6.65 -2.53
CA GLU A 9 23.69 7.24 -1.21
C GLU A 9 22.86 8.52 -1.01
N GLU A 10 22.76 9.37 -2.04
CA GLU A 10 21.89 10.55 -2.04
C GLU A 10 20.41 10.18 -1.97
N ALA A 11 19.98 9.17 -2.73
CA ALA A 11 18.63 8.65 -2.69
C ALA A 11 18.27 8.12 -1.29
N ALA A 12 19.16 7.31 -0.70
CA ALA A 12 18.98 6.77 0.64
C ALA A 12 18.91 7.88 1.70
N ALA A 13 19.79 8.89 1.62
CA ALA A 13 19.78 10.04 2.52
C ALA A 13 18.47 10.84 2.42
N ARG A 14 17.96 11.05 1.20
CA ARG A 14 16.69 11.75 0.97
C ARG A 14 15.49 10.95 1.51
N ILE A 15 15.48 9.63 1.33
CA ILE A 15 14.44 8.76 1.90
C ILE A 15 14.51 8.76 3.44
N ALA A 16 15.72 8.75 4.01
CA ALA A 16 15.92 8.84 5.46
C ALA A 16 15.40 10.18 6.03
N ALA A 17 15.66 11.29 5.33
CA ALA A 17 15.12 12.60 5.69
C ALA A 17 13.58 12.61 5.65
N LEU A 18 12.98 11.99 4.62
CA LEU A 18 11.53 11.84 4.51
C LEU A 18 10.96 11.05 5.69
N LYS A 19 11.56 9.89 6.02
CA LYS A 19 11.15 9.05 7.16
C LYS A 19 11.26 9.82 8.48
N ALA A 20 12.33 10.59 8.68
CA ALA A 20 12.54 11.39 9.87
C ALA A 20 11.49 12.50 10.02
N GLU A 21 11.15 13.19 8.94
CA GLU A 21 10.14 14.26 8.96
C GLU A 21 8.74 13.70 9.23
N ILE A 22 8.39 12.56 8.64
CA ILE A 22 7.12 11.88 8.95
C ILE A 22 7.10 11.42 10.42
N GLY A 23 8.18 10.83 10.91
CA GLY A 23 8.32 10.38 12.31
C GLY A 23 8.30 11.52 13.33
N ARG A 24 8.58 12.77 12.91
CA ARG A 24 8.41 13.95 13.76
C ARG A 24 6.93 14.20 14.08
N ILE A 25 6.02 13.84 13.18
CA ILE A 25 4.58 14.07 13.33
C ILE A 25 3.89 12.81 13.86
N ILE A 26 4.17 11.66 13.25
CA ILE A 26 3.53 10.38 13.54
C ILE A 26 4.25 9.67 14.69
N VAL A 27 3.49 9.27 15.71
CA VAL A 27 4.00 8.60 16.91
C VAL A 27 3.64 7.11 16.89
N GLY A 28 4.60 6.26 17.24
CA GLY A 28 4.37 4.84 17.53
C GLY A 28 4.02 3.94 16.35
N GLN A 29 4.19 4.42 15.13
CA GLN A 29 3.83 3.69 13.90
C GLN A 29 5.01 3.58 12.94
N GLN A 30 6.22 3.33 13.46
CA GLN A 30 7.44 3.30 12.65
C GLN A 30 7.36 2.24 11.54
N ASP A 31 6.89 1.03 11.86
CA ASP A 31 6.76 -0.06 10.89
C ASP A 31 5.69 0.24 9.81
N VAL A 32 4.58 0.87 10.21
CA VAL A 32 3.50 1.29 9.29
C VAL A 32 4.01 2.36 8.33
N VAL A 33 4.69 3.38 8.86
CA VAL A 33 5.33 4.44 8.06
C VAL A 33 6.32 3.83 7.09
N GLU A 34 7.16 2.91 7.55
CA GLU A 34 8.18 2.27 6.74
C GLU A 34 7.57 1.42 5.61
N GLN A 35 6.59 0.57 5.91
CA GLN A 35 5.89 -0.22 4.89
C GLN A 35 5.12 0.66 3.90
N LEU A 36 4.53 1.77 4.36
CA LEU A 36 3.83 2.72 3.50
C LEU A 36 4.81 3.39 2.53
N LEU A 37 5.96 3.85 3.02
CA LEU A 37 7.02 4.42 2.20
C LEU A 37 7.56 3.39 1.21
N TRP A 38 7.73 2.13 1.61
CA TRP A 38 8.15 1.08 0.70
C TRP A 38 7.14 0.91 -0.45
N CYS A 39 5.84 0.91 -0.13
CA CYS A 39 4.79 0.78 -1.12
C CYS A 39 4.76 1.98 -2.08
N LEU A 40 4.88 3.19 -1.55
CA LEU A 40 4.88 4.44 -2.32
C LEU A 40 6.07 4.49 -3.29
N LEU A 41 7.27 4.16 -2.82
CA LEU A 41 8.51 4.13 -3.62
C LEU A 41 8.56 2.96 -4.60
N ALA A 42 7.80 1.87 -4.34
CA ALA A 42 7.62 0.80 -5.30
C ALA A 42 6.62 1.17 -6.42
N GLY A 43 5.85 2.25 -6.23
CA GLY A 43 4.79 2.69 -7.14
C GLY A 43 3.56 1.79 -7.11
N GLY A 44 3.29 1.12 -6.00
CA GLY A 44 2.07 0.32 -5.79
C GLY A 44 1.10 0.97 -4.80
N HIS A 45 -0.04 0.32 -4.58
CA HIS A 45 -1.07 0.78 -3.66
C HIS A 45 -1.07 -0.04 -2.37
N ALA A 46 -1.42 0.58 -1.24
CA ALA A 46 -1.45 -0.09 0.05
C ALA A 46 -2.87 -0.24 0.57
N LEU A 47 -3.14 -1.37 1.21
CA LEU A 47 -4.32 -1.62 2.01
C LEU A 47 -3.93 -1.56 3.48
N LEU A 48 -4.55 -0.69 4.26
CA LEU A 48 -4.25 -0.48 5.66
C LEU A 48 -5.41 -0.94 6.53
N GLU A 49 -5.16 -2.01 7.27
CA GLU A 49 -6.12 -2.62 8.18
C GLU A 49 -5.82 -2.19 9.62
N GLY A 50 -6.83 -1.70 10.32
CA GLY A 50 -6.66 -1.29 11.71
C GLY A 50 -7.88 -0.55 12.25
N ILE A 51 -7.90 -0.32 13.55
CA ILE A 51 -9.03 0.31 14.25
C ILE A 51 -9.13 1.80 13.85
N PRO A 52 -10.35 2.39 13.83
CA PRO A 52 -10.52 3.83 13.67
C PRO A 52 -9.76 4.64 14.73
N GLY A 53 -9.40 5.88 14.38
CA GLY A 53 -8.79 6.82 15.32
C GLY A 53 -7.27 6.69 15.51
N LEU A 54 -6.60 5.77 14.81
CA LEU A 54 -5.14 5.60 14.87
C LEU A 54 -4.36 6.56 13.97
N GLY A 55 -4.90 7.75 13.67
CA GLY A 55 -4.17 8.76 12.91
C GLY A 55 -3.87 8.43 11.44
N LYS A 56 -4.58 7.47 10.82
CA LYS A 56 -4.39 7.06 9.41
C LYS A 56 -4.50 8.24 8.44
N THR A 57 -5.49 9.11 8.64
CA THR A 57 -5.67 10.34 7.84
C THR A 57 -4.54 11.35 8.07
N MET A 58 -3.98 11.40 9.27
CA MET A 58 -2.83 12.26 9.57
C MET A 58 -1.57 11.72 8.89
N LEU A 59 -1.31 10.42 9.00
CA LEU A 59 -0.18 9.74 8.35
C LEU A 59 -0.12 10.05 6.86
N ILE A 60 -1.23 9.87 6.16
CA ILE A 60 -1.26 10.03 4.71
C ILE A 60 -1.16 11.49 4.28
N ARG A 61 -1.75 12.40 5.06
CA ARG A 61 -1.62 13.85 4.83
C ARG A 61 -0.18 14.30 5.04
N THR A 62 0.46 13.84 6.11
CA THR A 62 1.89 14.11 6.36
C THR A 62 2.76 13.62 5.21
N VAL A 63 2.49 12.42 4.67
CA VAL A 63 3.21 11.93 3.48
C VAL A 63 2.98 12.84 2.27
N ALA A 64 1.75 13.29 2.03
CA ALA A 64 1.47 14.22 0.93
C ALA A 64 2.20 15.55 1.10
N ASP A 65 2.15 16.14 2.30
CA ASP A 65 2.76 17.43 2.62
C ASP A 65 4.30 17.37 2.53
N THR A 66 4.91 16.27 2.96
CA THR A 66 6.38 16.08 2.88
C THR A 66 6.89 15.86 1.45
N VAL A 67 6.04 15.48 0.50
CA VAL A 67 6.41 15.18 -0.90
C VAL A 67 5.78 16.17 -1.90
N ASP A 68 5.13 17.23 -1.40
CA ASP A 68 4.41 18.23 -2.21
C ASP A 68 3.43 17.60 -3.21
N LEU A 69 2.59 16.68 -2.71
CA LEU A 69 1.59 15.96 -3.50
C LEU A 69 0.18 16.44 -3.20
N GLN A 70 -0.68 16.46 -4.22
CA GLN A 70 -2.10 16.76 -4.01
C GLN A 70 -2.79 15.61 -3.28
N PHE A 71 -3.25 15.90 -2.07
CA PHE A 71 -4.03 14.98 -1.25
C PHE A 71 -5.51 15.03 -1.60
N SER A 72 -6.14 13.86 -1.68
CA SER A 72 -7.58 13.70 -1.82
C SER A 72 -8.09 12.60 -0.90
N ARG A 73 -9.32 12.77 -0.41
CA ARG A 73 -9.98 11.83 0.50
C ARG A 73 -11.33 11.40 -0.06
N ILE A 74 -11.56 10.10 -0.06
CA ILE A 74 -12.82 9.47 -0.44
C ILE A 74 -13.27 8.67 0.77
N GLN A 75 -14.40 9.06 1.35
CA GLN A 75 -15.05 8.28 2.39
C GLN A 75 -16.01 7.31 1.71
N PHE A 76 -15.80 6.01 1.89
CA PHE A 76 -16.70 5.01 1.33
C PHE A 76 -17.93 4.89 2.23
N THR A 77 -19.10 5.06 1.62
CA THR A 77 -20.41 4.93 2.25
C THR A 77 -21.29 4.03 1.39
N PRO A 78 -22.37 3.44 1.95
CA PRO A 78 -23.24 2.53 1.19
C PRO A 78 -23.91 3.17 -0.03
N ASP A 79 -24.10 4.48 -0.01
CA ASP A 79 -24.73 5.30 -1.05
C ASP A 79 -23.74 5.88 -2.09
N LEU A 80 -22.42 5.73 -1.86
CA LEU A 80 -21.40 6.26 -2.76
C LEU A 80 -21.50 5.61 -4.15
N MET A 81 -21.64 6.42 -5.19
CA MET A 81 -21.71 5.95 -6.57
C MET A 81 -20.32 5.92 -7.22
N PRO A 82 -20.10 5.06 -8.23
CA PRO A 82 -18.86 5.06 -9.01
C PRO A 82 -18.46 6.43 -9.55
N SER A 83 -19.43 7.21 -10.05
CA SER A 83 -19.22 8.56 -10.59
C SER A 83 -18.74 9.57 -9.54
N ASP A 84 -19.04 9.34 -8.26
CA ASP A 84 -18.58 10.21 -7.17
C ASP A 84 -17.08 10.02 -6.89
N ILE A 85 -16.50 8.90 -7.35
CA ILE A 85 -15.07 8.59 -7.29
C ILE A 85 -14.38 9.05 -8.58
N THR A 86 -14.91 8.61 -9.72
CA THR A 86 -14.29 8.79 -11.04
C THR A 86 -14.55 10.17 -11.62
N GLY A 87 -15.57 10.88 -11.16
CA GLY A 87 -16.04 12.11 -11.78
C GLY A 87 -17.22 11.88 -12.72
N THR A 88 -17.83 12.99 -13.14
CA THR A 88 -19.05 13.01 -13.94
C THR A 88 -18.94 14.02 -15.09
N THR A 89 -19.65 13.78 -16.17
CA THR A 89 -19.74 14.73 -17.29
C THR A 89 -21.00 15.57 -17.11
N LEU A 90 -20.81 16.86 -16.88
CA LEU A 90 -21.89 17.83 -16.79
C LEU A 90 -22.19 18.43 -18.17
N ILE A 91 -23.44 18.77 -18.40
CA ILE A 91 -23.84 19.58 -19.54
C ILE A 91 -23.89 21.03 -19.06
N ASP A 92 -22.98 21.84 -19.55
CA ASP A 92 -22.95 23.28 -19.33
C ASP A 92 -23.79 23.96 -20.41
N PHE A 93 -24.84 24.65 -19.99
CA PHE A 93 -25.65 25.46 -20.88
C PHE A 93 -25.10 26.89 -20.81
N GLY A 94 -24.18 27.22 -21.70
CA GLY A 94 -23.58 28.56 -21.74
C GLY A 94 -24.63 29.66 -21.94
N ALA A 95 -24.24 30.93 -21.74
CA ALA A 95 -25.15 32.09 -21.80
C ALA A 95 -25.92 32.26 -23.15
N GLN A 96 -25.53 31.53 -24.20
CA GLN A 96 -26.16 31.55 -25.54
C GLN A 96 -26.92 30.25 -25.88
N GLY A 97 -27.12 29.33 -24.93
CA GLY A 97 -27.90 28.09 -25.14
C GLY A 97 -27.14 26.95 -25.83
N ALA A 98 -25.84 27.09 -26.08
CA ALA A 98 -25.00 26.00 -26.55
C ALA A 98 -24.72 25.03 -25.40
N ALA A 99 -25.13 23.76 -25.56
CA ALA A 99 -24.83 22.68 -24.62
C ALA A 99 -23.39 22.19 -24.84
N ALA A 100 -22.49 22.51 -23.92
CA ALA A 100 -21.13 21.99 -23.90
C ALA A 100 -20.99 20.90 -22.85
N GLN A 101 -20.40 19.76 -23.18
CA GLN A 101 -20.08 18.73 -22.20
C GLN A 101 -18.77 19.10 -21.49
N ARG A 102 -18.81 19.25 -20.17
CA ARG A 102 -17.64 19.51 -19.33
C ARG A 102 -17.44 18.38 -18.34
N PHE A 103 -16.26 17.76 -18.36
CA PHE A 103 -15.90 16.76 -17.36
C PHE A 103 -15.55 17.44 -16.03
N GLN A 104 -16.18 16.99 -14.96
CA GLN A 104 -15.83 17.34 -13.60
C GLN A 104 -15.04 16.17 -12.98
N PRO A 105 -13.72 16.32 -12.75
CA PRO A 105 -12.91 15.25 -12.19
C PRO A 105 -13.37 14.92 -10.77
N GLY A 106 -13.45 13.62 -10.48
CA GLY A 106 -13.72 13.13 -9.14
C GLY A 106 -12.49 13.21 -8.23
N PRO A 107 -12.65 12.87 -6.94
CA PRO A 107 -11.56 12.88 -5.96
C PRO A 107 -10.43 11.89 -6.30
N ILE A 108 -10.62 10.93 -7.21
CA ILE A 108 -9.55 10.02 -7.65
C ILE A 108 -8.41 10.74 -8.39
N PHE A 109 -8.63 11.97 -8.89
CA PHE A 109 -7.61 12.76 -9.60
C PHE A 109 -6.59 13.45 -8.68
N GLY A 110 -6.50 13.05 -7.40
CA GLY A 110 -5.40 13.44 -6.52
C GLY A 110 -4.15 12.59 -6.76
N ASN A 111 -2.97 13.12 -6.42
CA ASN A 111 -1.74 12.32 -6.41
C ASN A 111 -1.77 11.25 -5.33
N LEU A 112 -2.29 11.62 -4.16
CA LEU A 112 -2.40 10.76 -3.00
C LEU A 112 -3.86 10.67 -2.56
N VAL A 113 -4.48 9.53 -2.82
CA VAL A 113 -5.89 9.28 -2.50
C VAL A 113 -6.01 8.37 -1.28
N LEU A 114 -6.66 8.87 -0.22
CA LEU A 114 -7.12 8.06 0.91
C LEU A 114 -8.53 7.55 0.61
N ALA A 115 -8.68 6.24 0.47
CA ALA A 115 -9.98 5.56 0.34
C ALA A 115 -10.37 4.96 1.69
N ASP A 116 -11.06 5.74 2.51
CA ASP A 116 -11.45 5.32 3.86
C ASP A 116 -12.61 4.34 3.83
N GLU A 117 -12.47 3.24 4.59
CA GLU A 117 -13.51 2.23 4.82
C GLU A 117 -14.05 1.60 3.53
N ILE A 118 -13.14 1.21 2.64
CA ILE A 118 -13.48 0.66 1.30
C ILE A 118 -14.51 -0.48 1.35
N ASN A 119 -14.56 -1.23 2.45
CA ASN A 119 -15.52 -2.30 2.69
C ASN A 119 -16.95 -1.80 2.98
N ARG A 120 -17.24 -0.49 3.08
CA ARG A 120 -18.61 0.02 3.31
C ARG A 120 -19.39 0.35 2.03
N ALA A 121 -18.72 0.45 0.88
CA ALA A 121 -19.42 0.69 -0.39
C ALA A 121 -19.74 -0.60 -1.12
N THR A 122 -20.68 -0.50 -2.07
CA THR A 122 -21.08 -1.64 -2.90
C THR A 122 -19.91 -2.18 -3.74
N PRO A 123 -19.95 -3.46 -4.16
CA PRO A 123 -18.91 -4.04 -5.03
C PRO A 123 -18.67 -3.27 -6.33
N LYS A 124 -19.71 -2.62 -6.88
CA LYS A 124 -19.59 -1.80 -8.10
C LYS A 124 -18.74 -0.54 -7.85
N THR A 125 -18.96 0.13 -6.72
CA THR A 125 -18.19 1.32 -6.31
C THR A 125 -16.75 0.96 -5.96
N GLN A 126 -16.53 -0.16 -5.26
CA GLN A 126 -15.19 -0.70 -5.02
C GLN A 126 -14.44 -0.98 -6.34
N SER A 127 -15.13 -1.57 -7.32
CA SER A 127 -14.54 -1.91 -8.62
C SER A 127 -14.09 -0.66 -9.39
N ALA A 128 -14.83 0.44 -9.33
CA ALA A 128 -14.46 1.70 -9.99
C ALA A 128 -13.12 2.26 -9.46
N LEU A 129 -12.88 2.21 -8.15
CA LEU A 129 -11.59 2.59 -7.57
C LEU A 129 -10.47 1.65 -8.03
N LEU A 130 -10.72 0.33 -7.94
CA LEU A 130 -9.72 -0.69 -8.25
C LEU A 130 -9.35 -0.74 -9.74
N GLU A 131 -10.29 -0.41 -10.63
CA GLU A 131 -10.05 -0.27 -12.06
C GLU A 131 -9.15 0.93 -12.33
N ALA A 132 -9.48 2.10 -11.76
CA ALA A 132 -8.65 3.30 -11.87
C ALA A 132 -7.22 3.06 -11.33
N MET A 133 -7.06 2.28 -10.26
CA MET A 133 -5.77 1.85 -9.73
C MET A 133 -4.95 1.01 -10.71
N GLN A 134 -5.58 0.11 -11.46
CA GLN A 134 -4.85 -0.77 -12.39
C GLN A 134 -4.56 -0.09 -13.73
N GLU A 135 -5.55 0.63 -14.28
CA GLU A 135 -5.45 1.23 -15.61
C GLU A 135 -4.71 2.57 -15.60
N GLY A 136 -4.65 3.26 -14.46
CA GLY A 136 -4.09 4.61 -14.37
C GLY A 136 -4.88 5.65 -15.17
N THR A 137 -6.09 5.31 -15.60
CA THR A 137 -7.00 6.13 -16.39
C THR A 137 -8.43 5.91 -15.96
N VAL A 138 -9.29 6.87 -16.28
CA VAL A 138 -10.72 6.85 -15.99
C VAL A 138 -11.47 7.21 -17.27
N THR A 139 -12.45 6.40 -17.66
CA THR A 139 -13.31 6.69 -18.80
C THR A 139 -14.67 7.20 -18.31
N ALA A 140 -15.02 8.43 -18.68
CA ALA A 140 -16.30 9.06 -18.35
C ALA A 140 -16.89 9.74 -19.60
N GLY A 141 -18.18 9.53 -19.85
CA GLY A 141 -18.86 10.13 -21.02
C GLY A 141 -18.22 9.80 -22.38
N GLY A 142 -17.55 8.65 -22.50
CA GLY A 142 -16.85 8.23 -23.73
C GLY A 142 -15.46 8.84 -23.93
N GLN A 143 -14.95 9.65 -22.99
CA GLN A 143 -13.59 10.19 -23.02
C GLN A 143 -12.73 9.55 -21.92
N THR A 144 -11.47 9.26 -22.24
CA THR A 144 -10.50 8.69 -21.30
C THR A 144 -9.62 9.80 -20.74
N HIS A 145 -9.56 9.89 -19.42
CA HIS A 145 -8.78 10.85 -18.66
C HIS A 145 -7.64 10.14 -17.92
N VAL A 146 -6.43 10.68 -18.01
CA VAL A 146 -5.24 10.10 -17.37
C VAL A 146 -5.11 10.62 -15.93
N LEU A 147 -4.82 9.72 -14.99
CA LEU A 147 -4.59 10.08 -13.60
C LEU A 147 -3.23 10.79 -13.42
N PRO A 148 -3.10 11.69 -12.44
CA PRO A 148 -1.84 12.40 -12.19
C PRO A 148 -0.71 11.43 -11.85
N LYS A 149 0.55 11.83 -12.06
CA LYS A 149 1.72 11.02 -11.68
C LYS A 149 2.62 11.84 -10.74
N PRO A 150 3.07 11.29 -9.60
CA PRO A 150 2.77 9.95 -9.06
C PRO A 150 1.31 9.81 -8.64
N PHE A 151 0.77 8.59 -8.73
CA PHE A 151 -0.57 8.21 -8.28
C PHE A 151 -0.45 7.11 -7.23
N PHE A 152 -0.98 7.37 -6.04
CA PHE A 152 -0.96 6.45 -4.92
C PHE A 152 -2.32 6.40 -4.24
N VAL A 153 -2.72 5.19 -3.86
CA VAL A 153 -3.99 4.94 -3.17
C VAL A 153 -3.67 4.20 -1.88
N LEU A 154 -4.11 4.76 -0.77
CA LEU A 154 -4.17 4.09 0.52
C LEU A 154 -5.63 3.76 0.81
N ALA A 155 -6.01 2.50 0.68
CA ALA A 155 -7.32 2.05 1.10
C ALA A 155 -7.28 1.65 2.57
N THR A 156 -8.33 1.96 3.34
CA THR A 156 -8.43 1.52 4.73
C THR A 156 -9.60 0.57 4.92
N GLN A 157 -9.41 -0.42 5.79
CA GLN A 157 -10.46 -1.34 6.23
C GLN A 157 -10.53 -1.35 7.76
N ASN A 158 -11.75 -1.36 8.28
CA ASN A 158 -12.01 -1.60 9.69
C ASN A 158 -12.41 -3.07 9.89
N PRO A 159 -11.62 -3.88 10.60
CA PRO A 159 -11.91 -5.30 10.78
C PRO A 159 -13.06 -5.58 11.76
N ILE A 160 -13.48 -4.60 12.56
CA ILE A 160 -14.47 -4.80 13.64
C ILE A 160 -15.91 -4.66 13.13
N GLU A 161 -16.15 -3.78 12.15
CA GLU A 161 -17.49 -3.52 11.62
C GLU A 161 -17.93 -4.59 10.62
N GLN A 162 -18.80 -5.50 11.07
CA GLN A 162 -19.36 -6.57 10.23
C GLN A 162 -20.75 -6.24 9.65
N GLU A 163 -21.48 -5.28 10.24
CA GLU A 163 -22.79 -4.88 9.72
C GLU A 163 -22.64 -3.86 8.58
N GLY A 164 -23.32 -4.12 7.46
CA GLY A 164 -23.35 -3.22 6.31
C GLY A 164 -22.02 -3.13 5.56
N THR A 165 -21.15 -4.14 5.68
CA THR A 165 -19.87 -4.20 4.96
C THR A 165 -19.86 -5.27 3.87
N TYR A 166 -19.18 -4.96 2.78
CA TYR A 166 -18.92 -5.79 1.62
C TYR A 166 -17.41 -6.10 1.59
N PRO A 167 -16.99 -7.32 2.00
CA PRO A 167 -15.57 -7.67 1.97
C PRO A 167 -15.05 -7.66 0.54
N LEU A 168 -13.82 -7.22 0.35
CA LEU A 168 -13.17 -7.31 -0.95
C LEU A 168 -12.84 -8.78 -1.26
N PRO A 169 -13.26 -9.31 -2.41
CA PRO A 169 -12.81 -10.60 -2.90
C PRO A 169 -11.29 -10.68 -2.98
N GLU A 170 -10.72 -11.87 -2.87
CA GLU A 170 -9.28 -12.12 -2.88
C GLU A 170 -8.62 -11.58 -4.17
N ALA A 171 -9.30 -11.73 -5.30
CA ALA A 171 -8.85 -11.19 -6.59
C ALA A 171 -8.77 -9.64 -6.60
N GLN A 172 -9.56 -8.96 -5.77
CA GLN A 172 -9.49 -7.51 -5.60
C GLN A 172 -8.39 -7.11 -4.62
N LEU A 173 -8.24 -7.85 -3.52
CA LEU A 173 -7.15 -7.64 -2.57
C LEU A 173 -5.77 -7.78 -3.25
N ASP A 174 -5.62 -8.73 -4.17
CA ASP A 174 -4.35 -8.97 -4.89
C ASP A 174 -3.90 -7.80 -5.78
N ARG A 175 -4.76 -6.78 -6.00
CA ARG A 175 -4.40 -5.52 -6.67
C ARG A 175 -3.59 -4.58 -5.78
N PHE A 176 -3.63 -4.75 -4.46
CA PHE A 176 -2.80 -3.99 -3.52
C PHE A 176 -1.42 -4.63 -3.43
N LEU A 177 -0.37 -3.79 -3.46
CA LEU A 177 1.01 -4.24 -3.35
C LEU A 177 1.26 -4.83 -1.95
N LEU A 178 0.87 -4.08 -0.92
CA LEU A 178 1.02 -4.46 0.49
C LEU A 178 -0.31 -4.35 1.24
N LYS A 179 -0.55 -5.29 2.16
CA LYS A 179 -1.53 -5.15 3.25
C LYS A 179 -0.79 -4.87 4.54
N ILE A 180 -0.94 -3.66 5.07
CA ILE A 180 -0.26 -3.13 6.25
C ILE A 180 -1.22 -3.23 7.44
N GLY A 181 -0.82 -3.98 8.47
CA GLY A 181 -1.54 -4.03 9.74
C GLY A 181 -1.14 -2.87 10.64
N VAL A 182 -2.10 -2.26 11.34
CA VAL A 182 -1.85 -1.25 12.36
C VAL A 182 -2.30 -1.77 13.71
N ASP A 183 -1.32 -2.04 14.56
CA ASP A 183 -1.55 -2.48 15.93
C ASP A 183 -2.00 -1.31 16.82
N TYR A 184 -2.59 -1.66 17.96
CA TYR A 184 -2.95 -0.66 18.96
C TYR A 184 -1.69 -0.08 19.60
N PRO A 185 -1.58 1.26 19.73
CA PRO A 185 -0.39 1.89 20.28
C PRO A 185 -0.14 1.43 21.72
N THR A 186 1.13 1.32 22.08
CA THR A 186 1.54 1.10 23.46
C THR A 186 1.07 2.25 24.36
N ARG A 187 1.04 2.02 25.68
CA ARG A 187 0.65 3.05 26.65
C ARG A 187 1.44 4.35 26.48
N GLU A 188 2.74 4.26 26.22
CA GLU A 188 3.58 5.45 26.06
C GLU A 188 3.28 6.16 24.73
N GLU A 189 3.14 5.42 23.63
CA GLU A 189 2.76 5.98 22.34
C GLU A 189 1.38 6.66 22.41
N LEU A 190 0.40 6.03 23.06
CA LEU A 190 -0.93 6.60 23.23
C LEU A 190 -0.87 7.90 24.05
N LYS A 191 -0.07 7.93 25.12
CA LYS A 191 0.15 9.15 25.91
C LYS A 191 0.74 10.26 25.05
N GLN A 192 1.75 9.95 24.24
CA GLN A 192 2.37 10.92 23.33
C GLN A 192 1.40 11.39 22.23
N ILE A 193 0.57 10.50 21.68
CA ILE A 193 -0.49 10.84 20.72
C ILE A 193 -1.46 11.84 21.35
N VAL A 194 -1.94 11.55 22.56
CA VAL A 194 -2.87 12.46 23.28
C VAL A 194 -2.20 13.80 23.53
N LEU A 195 -0.99 13.82 24.10
CA LEU A 195 -0.27 15.07 24.39
C LEU A 195 -0.11 15.96 23.15
N ARG A 196 0.27 15.38 22.01
CA ARG A 196 0.46 16.13 20.75
C ARG A 196 -0.85 16.61 20.15
N THR A 197 -1.89 15.79 20.18
CA THR A 197 -3.20 16.15 19.61
C THR A 197 -3.94 17.18 20.47
N THR A 198 -3.67 17.23 21.77
CA THR A 198 -4.23 18.23 22.70
C THR A 198 -3.37 19.49 22.87
N SER A 199 -2.17 19.53 22.26
CA SER A 199 -1.31 20.70 22.29
C SER A 199 -1.85 21.81 21.39
N ALA A 200 -1.65 23.07 21.79
CA ALA A 200 -2.01 24.24 20.98
C ALA A 200 -1.16 24.36 19.71
N GLU A 201 0.10 23.90 19.77
CA GLU A 201 1.01 23.86 18.63
C GLU A 201 1.02 22.45 18.02
N GLN A 202 0.48 22.34 16.82
CA GLN A 202 0.56 21.12 16.04
C GLN A 202 1.77 21.20 15.08
N PRO A 203 2.65 20.18 15.06
CA PRO A 203 3.76 20.15 14.14
C PRO A 203 3.27 20.09 12.69
N GLN A 204 3.65 21.08 11.87
CA GLN A 204 3.38 21.07 10.43
C GLN A 204 4.54 20.43 9.69
N ALA A 205 4.25 19.56 8.72
CA ALA A 205 5.25 18.92 7.90
C ALA A 205 5.97 19.93 7.00
N SER A 206 7.29 19.83 6.92
CA SER A 206 8.08 20.54 5.91
C SER A 206 8.16 19.70 4.63
N VAL A 207 8.16 20.36 3.48
CA VAL A 207 8.43 19.70 2.20
C VAL A 207 9.88 19.22 2.19
N VAL A 208 10.08 17.91 1.99
CA VAL A 208 11.40 17.27 1.92
C VAL A 208 11.81 17.03 0.47
N MET A 209 10.86 16.69 -0.39
CA MET A 209 11.09 16.48 -1.82
C MET A 209 9.84 16.79 -2.65
N SER A 210 9.99 16.89 -3.97
CA SER A 210 8.85 17.03 -4.88
C SER A 210 8.34 15.68 -5.40
N GLY A 211 7.14 15.66 -5.98
CA GLY A 211 6.59 14.49 -6.66
C GLY A 211 7.45 14.00 -7.85
N GLU A 212 8.18 14.89 -8.51
CA GLU A 212 9.13 14.53 -9.57
C GLU A 212 10.33 13.76 -9.00
N GLN A 213 10.88 14.24 -7.89
CA GLN A 213 11.96 13.56 -7.18
C GLN A 213 11.52 12.20 -6.63
N LEU A 214 10.27 12.09 -6.15
CA LEU A 214 9.71 10.80 -5.76
C LEU A 214 9.68 9.83 -6.95
N ARG A 215 9.28 10.30 -8.13
CA ARG A 215 9.26 9.48 -9.34
C ARG A 215 10.66 9.04 -9.78
N GLU A 216 11.66 9.90 -9.63
CA GLU A 216 13.07 9.52 -9.86
C GLU A 216 13.48 8.37 -8.92
N LEU A 217 13.14 8.46 -7.63
CA LEU A 217 13.39 7.39 -6.67
C LEU A 217 12.66 6.08 -7.04
N GLN A 218 11.41 6.17 -7.50
CA GLN A 218 10.66 5.01 -8.00
C GLN A 218 11.36 4.35 -9.20
N LEU A 219 11.94 5.14 -10.11
CA LEU A 219 12.71 4.63 -11.24
C LEU A 219 14.01 3.95 -10.77
N TYR A 220 14.71 4.54 -9.81
CA TYR A 220 15.92 3.94 -9.23
C TYR A 220 15.62 2.59 -8.58
N ALA A 221 14.56 2.51 -7.78
CA ALA A 221 14.14 1.26 -7.16
C ALA A 221 13.87 0.18 -8.21
N LYS A 222 13.21 0.49 -9.34
CA LYS A 222 12.94 -0.48 -10.41
C LYS A 222 14.22 -1.07 -11.04
N HIS A 223 15.26 -0.25 -11.18
CA HIS A 223 16.53 -0.64 -11.80
C HIS A 223 17.52 -1.34 -10.86
N LEU A 224 17.22 -1.45 -9.57
CA LEU A 224 18.08 -2.12 -8.60
C LEU A 224 18.22 -3.62 -8.94
N LEU A 225 19.45 -4.14 -8.83
CA LEU A 225 19.81 -5.49 -9.25
C LEU A 225 19.26 -6.56 -8.29
N VAL A 226 18.80 -7.66 -8.85
CA VAL A 226 18.41 -8.87 -8.11
C VAL A 226 19.23 -10.01 -8.66
N ALA A 227 20.04 -10.63 -7.80
CA ALA A 227 20.81 -11.80 -8.18
C ALA A 227 19.87 -13.01 -8.35
N GLU A 228 20.24 -13.94 -9.23
CA GLU A 228 19.40 -15.08 -9.60
C GLU A 228 19.06 -15.98 -8.41
N ASP A 229 20.03 -16.21 -7.53
CA ASP A 229 19.88 -16.93 -6.26
C ASP A 229 18.88 -16.25 -5.31
N VAL A 230 18.90 -14.92 -5.22
CA VAL A 230 17.96 -14.15 -4.41
C VAL A 230 16.55 -14.19 -5.00
N LEU A 231 16.44 -14.14 -6.33
CA LEU A 231 15.15 -14.31 -7.02
C LEU A 231 14.58 -15.71 -6.81
N ASP A 232 15.42 -16.75 -6.90
CA ASP A 232 15.01 -18.14 -6.64
C ASP A 232 14.47 -18.29 -5.21
N LEU A 233 15.12 -17.69 -4.20
CA LEU A 233 14.61 -17.69 -2.83
C LEU A 233 13.22 -17.05 -2.71
N ALA A 234 12.96 -15.94 -3.43
CA ALA A 234 11.64 -15.31 -3.45
C ALA A 234 10.58 -16.20 -4.12
N VAL A 235 10.96 -16.93 -5.18
CA VAL A 235 10.09 -17.91 -5.85
C VAL A 235 9.80 -19.09 -4.94
N ARG A 236 10.83 -19.69 -4.31
CA ARG A 236 10.69 -20.79 -3.36
C ARG A 236 9.79 -20.40 -2.19
N LEU A 237 9.96 -19.20 -1.63
CA LEU A 237 9.09 -18.65 -0.59
C LEU A 237 7.61 -18.69 -1.00
N VAL A 238 7.28 -18.23 -2.22
CA VAL A 238 5.89 -18.23 -2.72
C VAL A 238 5.41 -19.65 -3.03
N MET A 239 6.24 -20.49 -3.63
CA MET A 239 5.91 -21.90 -3.90
C MET A 239 5.57 -22.65 -2.60
N MET A 240 6.33 -22.43 -1.52
CA MET A 240 6.07 -23.03 -0.21
C MET A 240 4.78 -22.54 0.47
N THR A 241 4.07 -21.56 -0.09
CA THR A 241 2.71 -21.21 0.36
C THR A 241 1.65 -22.18 -0.17
N HIS A 242 1.97 -22.99 -1.18
CA HIS A 242 1.02 -23.93 -1.75
C HIS A 242 1.03 -25.26 -0.98
N PRO A 243 -0.13 -25.77 -0.55
CA PRO A 243 -0.20 -27.01 0.24
C PRO A 243 0.18 -28.27 -0.56
N GLY A 244 0.17 -28.21 -1.90
CA GLY A 244 0.53 -29.32 -2.77
C GLY A 244 2.03 -29.48 -3.05
N GLU A 245 2.86 -28.50 -2.67
CA GLU A 245 4.30 -28.53 -2.89
C GLU A 245 5.00 -29.38 -1.83
N GLY A 246 5.99 -30.19 -2.27
CA GLY A 246 6.69 -31.14 -1.38
C GLY A 246 7.46 -30.46 -0.25
N ASP A 247 8.03 -29.29 -0.53
CA ASP A 247 8.84 -28.50 0.40
C ASP A 247 8.00 -27.69 1.41
N SER A 248 6.67 -27.66 1.27
CA SER A 248 5.80 -26.86 2.14
C SER A 248 5.77 -27.41 3.58
N PRO A 249 5.86 -26.54 4.61
CA PRO A 249 5.71 -26.94 6.01
C PRO A 249 4.37 -27.62 6.28
N GLU A 250 4.31 -28.50 7.29
CA GLU A 250 3.07 -29.21 7.67
C GLU A 250 1.94 -28.25 8.03
N ASP A 251 2.25 -27.12 8.68
CA ASP A 251 1.28 -26.06 8.97
C ASP A 251 0.64 -25.51 7.69
N VAL A 252 1.40 -25.35 6.60
CA VAL A 252 0.85 -24.90 5.31
C VAL A 252 -0.08 -25.94 4.73
N LYS A 253 0.35 -27.21 4.70
CA LYS A 253 -0.44 -28.32 4.15
C LYS A 253 -1.79 -28.49 4.86
N ARG A 254 -1.81 -28.22 6.16
CA ARG A 254 -3.02 -28.33 6.99
C ARG A 254 -3.91 -27.10 6.92
N PHE A 255 -3.33 -25.90 7.03
CA PHE A 255 -4.09 -24.67 7.28
C PHE A 255 -4.33 -23.82 6.04
N VAL A 256 -3.55 -23.98 4.97
CA VAL A 256 -3.69 -23.18 3.74
C VAL A 256 -4.56 -23.90 2.72
N ARG A 257 -5.58 -23.20 2.22
CA ARG A 257 -6.45 -23.68 1.15
C ARG A 257 -5.92 -23.31 -0.23
N PHE A 258 -5.46 -22.07 -0.39
CA PHE A 258 -4.86 -21.57 -1.63
C PHE A 258 -3.63 -20.72 -1.30
N GLY A 259 -2.52 -21.05 -1.95
CA GLY A 259 -1.26 -20.31 -1.88
C GLY A 259 -1.29 -19.01 -2.67
N ALA A 260 -0.21 -18.23 -2.55
CA ALA A 260 -0.09 -16.93 -3.15
C ALA A 260 0.27 -17.00 -4.65
N GLY A 261 -0.36 -16.15 -5.46
CA GLY A 261 -0.11 -16.12 -6.91
C GLY A 261 1.18 -15.39 -7.33
N PRO A 262 1.46 -15.28 -8.65
CA PRO A 262 2.68 -14.65 -9.18
C PRO A 262 2.88 -13.19 -8.75
N ARG A 263 1.79 -12.46 -8.47
CA ARG A 263 1.85 -11.09 -7.95
C ARG A 263 2.52 -11.00 -6.59
N ALA A 264 2.55 -12.08 -5.81
CA ALA A 264 3.29 -12.12 -4.55
C ALA A 264 4.80 -11.97 -4.77
N VAL A 265 5.37 -12.72 -5.72
CA VAL A 265 6.80 -12.62 -6.06
C VAL A 265 7.11 -11.22 -6.59
N GLN A 266 6.26 -10.69 -7.47
CA GLN A 266 6.41 -9.32 -7.99
C GLN A 266 6.40 -8.28 -6.86
N ALA A 267 5.48 -8.41 -5.92
CA ALA A 267 5.39 -7.52 -4.76
C ALA A 267 6.63 -7.62 -3.86
N ILE A 268 7.04 -8.84 -3.51
CA ILE A 268 8.23 -9.10 -2.69
C ILE A 268 9.45 -8.47 -3.35
N ILE A 269 9.69 -8.70 -4.64
CA ILE A 269 10.85 -8.16 -5.34
C ILE A 269 10.79 -6.64 -5.45
N ALA A 270 9.66 -6.06 -5.83
CA ALA A 270 9.52 -4.61 -5.97
C ALA A 270 9.80 -3.89 -4.65
N VAL A 271 9.24 -4.39 -3.54
CA VAL A 271 9.38 -3.80 -2.21
C VAL A 271 10.77 -4.08 -1.64
N SER A 272 11.36 -5.25 -1.90
CA SER A 272 12.73 -5.57 -1.48
C SER A 272 13.77 -4.67 -2.16
N LYS A 273 13.56 -4.33 -3.44
CA LYS A 273 14.39 -3.35 -4.16
C LYS A 273 14.35 -1.98 -3.50
N VAL A 274 13.15 -1.53 -3.13
CA VAL A 274 12.99 -0.26 -2.40
C VAL A 274 13.70 -0.32 -1.06
N ARG A 275 13.54 -1.40 -0.29
CA ARG A 275 14.21 -1.53 1.02
C ARG A 275 15.73 -1.53 0.89
N ALA A 276 16.27 -2.21 -0.14
CA ALA A 276 17.69 -2.18 -0.45
C ALA A 276 18.15 -0.74 -0.77
N LEU A 277 17.39 0.01 -1.57
CA LEU A 277 17.64 1.42 -1.87
C LEU A 277 17.60 2.30 -0.61
N CYS A 278 16.62 2.12 0.27
CA CYS A 278 16.54 2.82 1.56
C CYS A 278 17.78 2.57 2.44
N SER A 279 18.41 1.41 2.28
CA SER A 279 19.63 1.02 3.00
C SER A 279 20.92 1.43 2.28
N GLY A 280 20.84 2.15 1.16
CA GLY A 280 22.00 2.52 0.34
C GLY A 280 22.68 1.35 -0.39
N LYS A 281 21.99 0.22 -0.54
CA LYS A 281 22.52 -0.98 -1.21
C LYS A 281 22.25 -0.94 -2.72
N LEU A 282 23.14 -1.57 -3.49
CA LEU A 282 23.05 -1.71 -4.96
C LEU A 282 22.30 -2.97 -5.42
N HIS A 283 22.07 -3.93 -4.52
CA HIS A 283 21.45 -5.21 -4.81
C HIS A 283 20.53 -5.64 -3.67
N VAL A 284 19.54 -6.46 -4.00
CA VAL A 284 18.62 -7.06 -3.03
C VAL A 284 19.32 -8.20 -2.29
N SER A 285 19.08 -8.30 -0.98
CA SER A 285 19.54 -9.41 -0.14
C SER A 285 18.36 -10.21 0.43
N TRP A 286 18.62 -11.43 0.92
CA TRP A 286 17.62 -12.24 1.63
C TRP A 286 16.94 -11.48 2.77
N ASN A 287 17.71 -10.67 3.52
CA ASN A 287 17.16 -9.87 4.62
C ASN A 287 16.13 -8.84 4.14
N ASP A 288 16.19 -8.43 2.87
CA ASP A 288 15.19 -7.55 2.27
C ASP A 288 13.91 -8.32 1.95
N ILE A 289 14.02 -9.51 1.35
CA ILE A 289 12.90 -10.41 1.09
C ILE A 289 12.15 -10.78 2.38
N ARG A 290 12.90 -11.20 3.41
CA ARG A 290 12.32 -11.60 4.70
C ARG A 290 11.51 -10.47 5.33
N ALA A 291 12.01 -9.24 5.30
CA ALA A 291 11.37 -8.09 5.93
C ALA A 291 10.05 -7.69 5.23
N VAL A 292 9.93 -7.93 3.93
CA VAL A 292 8.74 -7.54 3.15
C VAL A 292 7.74 -8.67 2.97
N ALA A 293 8.12 -9.91 3.31
CA ALA A 293 7.32 -11.10 3.09
C ALA A 293 5.94 -11.03 3.75
N LEU A 294 5.88 -10.65 5.04
CA LEU A 294 4.61 -10.56 5.79
C LEU A 294 3.62 -9.60 5.12
N PRO A 295 3.92 -8.29 4.95
CA PRO A 295 2.95 -7.36 4.36
C PRO A 295 2.64 -7.66 2.88
N ALA A 296 3.52 -8.35 2.16
CA ALA A 296 3.27 -8.78 0.79
C ALA A 296 2.38 -10.05 0.70
N LEU A 297 2.44 -10.96 1.68
CA LEU A 297 1.72 -12.25 1.64
C LEU A 297 0.41 -12.25 2.43
N ARG A 298 0.24 -11.31 3.37
CA ARG A 298 -0.91 -11.25 4.31
C ARG A 298 -2.29 -11.34 3.64
N HIS A 299 -2.46 -10.78 2.44
CA HIS A 299 -3.74 -10.83 1.69
C HIS A 299 -3.73 -11.78 0.49
N ARG A 300 -2.66 -12.57 0.32
CA ARG A 300 -2.47 -13.47 -0.81
C ARG A 300 -2.53 -14.95 -0.43
N ILE A 301 -2.50 -15.26 0.86
CA ILE A 301 -2.66 -16.63 1.39
C ILE A 301 -4.09 -16.80 1.90
N VAL A 302 -4.80 -17.79 1.36
CA VAL A 302 -6.18 -18.10 1.78
C VAL A 302 -6.16 -19.25 2.76
N LEU A 303 -6.53 -18.96 4.00
CA LEU A 303 -6.60 -19.94 5.07
C LEU A 303 -7.89 -20.77 5.00
N GLY A 304 -7.80 -22.04 5.42
CA GLY A 304 -8.95 -22.92 5.60
C GLY A 304 -9.74 -22.63 6.88
N TYR A 305 -10.93 -23.22 6.99
CA TYR A 305 -11.81 -23.06 8.15
C TYR A 305 -11.18 -23.51 9.47
N GLU A 306 -10.36 -24.58 9.44
CA GLU A 306 -9.67 -25.08 10.62
C GLU A 306 -8.70 -24.02 11.20
N ALA A 307 -7.95 -23.35 10.31
CA ALA A 307 -7.04 -22.28 10.69
C ALA A 307 -7.77 -21.11 11.36
N GLN A 308 -8.92 -20.72 10.80
CA GLN A 308 -9.77 -19.67 11.35
C GLN A 308 -10.31 -20.06 12.74
N ALA A 309 -10.79 -21.30 12.90
CA ALA A 309 -11.29 -21.80 14.18
C ALA A 309 -10.21 -21.83 15.28
N MET A 310 -8.95 -22.06 14.89
CA MET A 310 -7.80 -22.07 15.80
C MET A 310 -7.14 -20.70 15.98
N GLY A 311 -7.65 -19.65 15.33
CA GLY A 311 -7.06 -18.31 15.38
C GLY A 311 -5.67 -18.22 14.75
N ILE A 312 -5.36 -19.10 13.79
CA ILE A 312 -4.09 -19.05 13.04
C ILE A 312 -4.14 -17.91 12.04
N SER A 313 -3.15 -17.02 12.08
CA SER A 313 -3.01 -15.90 11.14
C SER A 313 -2.15 -16.25 9.94
N THR A 314 -2.34 -15.52 8.84
CA THR A 314 -1.46 -15.58 7.65
C THR A 314 -0.02 -15.20 7.99
N ASP A 315 0.17 -14.32 8.97
CA ASP A 315 1.49 -13.87 9.42
C ASP A 315 2.25 -15.04 10.06
N ARG A 316 1.59 -15.82 10.94
CA ARG A 316 2.18 -17.02 11.54
C ARG A 316 2.56 -18.07 10.49
N ILE A 317 1.71 -18.29 9.49
CA ILE A 317 2.02 -19.19 8.39
C ILE A 317 3.23 -18.70 7.60
N THR A 318 3.28 -17.40 7.30
CA THR A 318 4.40 -16.78 6.57
C THR A 318 5.70 -16.90 7.36
N GLU A 319 5.69 -16.66 8.67
CA GLU A 319 6.84 -16.84 9.55
C GLU A 319 7.34 -18.30 9.57
N THR A 320 6.41 -19.26 9.57
CA THR A 320 6.75 -20.69 9.53
C THR A 320 7.45 -21.06 8.23
N ILE A 321 6.99 -20.53 7.10
CA ILE A 321 7.63 -20.72 5.79
C ILE A 321 9.02 -20.07 5.77
N LEU A 322 9.15 -18.83 6.26
CA LEU A 322 10.42 -18.13 6.33
C LEU A 322 11.45 -18.90 7.19
N ALA A 323 11.04 -19.40 8.35
CA ALA A 323 11.90 -20.20 9.22
C ALA A 323 12.34 -21.51 8.55
N ALA A 324 11.43 -22.18 7.84
CA ALA A 324 11.75 -23.39 7.08
C ALA A 324 12.75 -23.11 5.94
N LEU A 325 12.58 -22.01 5.21
CA LEU A 325 13.50 -21.63 4.14
C LEU A 325 14.88 -21.21 4.68
N GLU A 326 14.93 -20.51 5.83
CA GLU A 326 16.20 -20.18 6.49
C GLU A 326 16.96 -21.41 6.97
N ALA A 327 16.26 -22.47 7.41
CA ALA A 327 16.90 -23.72 7.82
C ALA A 327 17.49 -24.52 6.64
N GLN A 328 17.05 -24.26 5.41
CA GLN A 328 17.53 -24.92 4.20
C GLN A 328 18.67 -24.17 3.49
N ARG A 329 19.05 -22.99 3.99
CA ARG A 329 20.07 -22.10 3.40
C ARG A 329 21.41 -22.27 4.11
#